data_AF-A0A9P6E3K2-F1
#
_entry.id   AF-A0A9P6E3K2-F1
#
_cell.length_a   1.000
_cell.length_b   1.000
_cell.length_c   1.000
_cell.angle_alpha   90.00
_cell.angle_beta   90.00
_cell.angle_gamma   90.00
#
_symmetry.space_group_name_H-M   'P 1'
#
loop_
_entity.id
_entity.type
_entity.pdbx_description
1 polymer ?
#
loop_
_entity_poly.entity_id
_entity_poly.type
_entity_poly.pdbx_seq_one_letter_code
_entity_poly.pdbx_strand_id
1 'polypeptide(L)'
;AKRIGLLFSAAQIDYNLDPKLVGDIPDISVGDEVFSDVCGLISKYLAVQLSKAKRITFRAKRYTPTVFQIRYLGYKGVLMLHPELDKEKKHLAEFQKSMKKFTTAVDHTFSVVGHLRLYTFGRFNNNVIVLLSSLGITDEVFVFRQPRRRKTDGLMRQSWTASSFRP
;
A
#
# COMPACT_ATOMS: atom_id res chain seq x y z
N ALA A 1 12.15 -8.10 18.81
CA ALA A 1 10.98 -8.91 18.37
C ALA A 1 10.28 -8.42 17.08
N LYS A 2 10.05 -7.12 16.83
CA LYS A 2 9.26 -6.62 15.66
C LYS A 2 9.84 -6.87 14.25
N ARG A 3 11.12 -7.25 14.10
CA ARG A 3 11.78 -7.40 12.78
C ARG A 3 11.59 -8.79 12.13
N ILE A 4 11.31 -9.84 12.91
CA ILE A 4 11.10 -11.20 12.39
C ILE A 4 9.83 -11.28 11.52
N GLY A 5 8.81 -10.49 11.84
CA GLY A 5 7.58 -10.40 11.03
C GLY A 5 7.80 -9.89 9.60
N LEU A 6 8.96 -9.30 9.30
CA LEU A 6 9.33 -8.93 7.93
C LEU A 6 9.77 -10.14 7.09
N LEU A 7 10.26 -11.21 7.72
CA LEU A 7 10.65 -12.44 7.03
C LEU A 7 9.42 -13.32 6.70
N PHE A 8 8.34 -13.19 7.49
CA PHE A 8 7.13 -14.03 7.36
C PHE A 8 5.98 -13.39 6.58
N SER A 9 6.11 -12.15 6.09
CA SER A 9 5.06 -11.66 5.19
C SER A 9 5.20 -12.37 3.86
N ALA A 10 4.16 -13.07 3.44
CA ALA A 10 4.07 -13.75 2.14
C ALA A 10 4.21 -12.71 1.00
N ALA A 11 5.43 -12.41 0.64
CA ALA A 11 5.75 -11.66 -0.55
C ALA A 11 6.02 -12.71 -1.63
N GLN A 12 5.19 -12.73 -2.68
CA GLN A 12 5.49 -13.56 -3.84
C GLN A 12 6.76 -12.99 -4.48
N ILE A 13 7.73 -13.87 -4.70
CA ILE A 13 8.97 -13.58 -5.40
C ILE A 13 8.61 -13.28 -6.85
N ASP A 14 8.82 -12.03 -7.30
CA ASP A 14 8.31 -11.58 -8.59
C ASP A 14 9.42 -11.37 -9.63
N TYR A 15 10.62 -10.96 -9.20
CA TYR A 15 11.68 -10.57 -10.13
C TYR A 15 13.07 -10.65 -9.47
N ASN A 16 14.09 -11.08 -10.20
CA ASN A 16 15.48 -11.00 -9.75
C ASN A 16 16.08 -9.69 -10.28
N LEU A 17 16.35 -8.74 -9.40
CA LEU A 17 16.87 -7.43 -9.78
C LEU A 17 18.36 -7.36 -9.43
N ASP A 18 19.20 -7.23 -10.46
CA ASP A 18 20.64 -7.06 -10.25
C ASP A 18 20.90 -5.74 -9.50
N PRO A 19 21.65 -5.75 -8.37
CA PRO A 19 22.04 -4.52 -7.67
C PRO A 19 22.73 -3.49 -8.54
N LYS A 20 23.37 -3.87 -9.66
CA LYS A 20 23.99 -2.93 -10.60
C LYS A 20 22.97 -2.05 -11.32
N LEU A 21 21.72 -2.52 -11.44
CA LEU A 21 20.62 -1.80 -12.06
C LEU A 21 19.82 -0.99 -11.05
N VAL A 22 20.34 -0.85 -9.82
CA VAL A 22 19.72 -0.13 -8.73
C VAL A 22 20.55 1.10 -8.39
N GLY A 23 19.91 2.26 -8.35
CA GLY A 23 20.50 3.49 -7.84
C GLY A 23 20.12 3.73 -6.38
N ASP A 24 21.02 4.34 -5.61
CA ASP A 24 20.68 4.93 -4.31
C ASP A 24 20.59 6.46 -4.48
N ILE A 25 19.45 7.05 -4.12
CA ILE A 25 19.21 8.50 -4.14
C ILE A 25 19.22 9.07 -2.72
N PRO A 26 19.62 10.35 -2.54
CA PRO A 26 19.54 11.02 -1.25
C PRO A 26 18.09 11.19 -0.81
N ASP A 27 17.88 11.21 0.50
CA ASP A 27 16.56 11.44 1.09
C ASP A 27 16.16 12.91 0.88
N ILE A 28 14.86 13.16 0.68
CA ILE A 28 14.34 14.52 0.52
C ILE A 28 14.07 15.07 1.92
N SER A 29 14.86 16.06 2.34
CA SER A 29 14.71 16.81 3.59
C SER A 29 14.24 18.23 3.30
N VAL A 30 13.30 18.73 4.11
CA VAL A 30 12.92 20.15 4.12
C VAL A 30 13.26 20.68 5.50
N GLY A 31 14.33 21.48 5.59
CA GLY A 31 14.94 21.85 6.86
C GLY A 31 15.60 20.65 7.54
N ASP A 32 15.40 20.50 8.85
CA ASP A 32 15.94 19.39 9.66
C ASP A 32 15.04 18.14 9.66
N GLU A 33 13.89 18.19 8.99
CA GLU A 33 12.93 17.08 8.95
C GLU A 33 13.02 16.31 7.62
N VAL A 34 13.18 14.99 7.73
CA VAL A 34 13.18 14.07 6.59
C VAL A 34 11.73 13.71 6.26
N PHE A 35 11.21 14.25 5.15
CA PHE A 35 9.81 14.06 4.75
C PHE A 35 9.53 12.70 4.11
N SER A 36 10.56 12.02 3.62
CA SER A 36 10.41 10.80 2.82
C SER A 36 11.08 9.60 3.48
N ASP A 37 10.33 8.93 4.35
CA ASP A 37 10.81 7.74 5.06
C ASP A 37 10.69 6.43 4.25
N VAL A 38 10.07 6.47 3.06
CA VAL A 38 9.53 5.24 2.45
C VAL A 38 9.33 5.29 0.92
N CYS A 39 9.76 6.34 0.20
CA CYS A 39 9.41 6.50 -1.22
C CYS A 39 10.64 6.43 -2.15
N GLY A 40 10.64 5.50 -3.09
CA GLY A 40 11.64 5.40 -4.15
C GLY A 40 11.01 5.49 -5.54
N LEU A 41 11.84 5.35 -6.57
CA LEU A 41 11.43 5.45 -7.96
C LEU A 41 11.62 4.12 -8.70
N ILE A 42 10.75 3.85 -9.67
CA ILE A 42 10.82 2.65 -10.51
C ILE A 42 10.60 3.01 -11.97
N SER A 43 11.38 2.39 -12.85
CA SER A 43 11.24 2.55 -14.29
C SER A 43 9.94 1.92 -14.81
N LYS A 44 9.41 2.43 -15.92
CA LYS A 44 8.22 1.88 -16.57
C LYS A 44 8.49 0.49 -17.10
N TYR A 45 9.71 0.21 -17.57
CA TYR A 45 10.08 -1.13 -17.99
C TYR A 45 9.92 -2.14 -16.84
N LEU A 46 10.51 -1.87 -15.68
CA LEU A 46 10.43 -2.77 -14.53
C LEU A 46 8.99 -2.89 -14.01
N ALA A 47 8.24 -1.78 -13.95
CA ALA A 47 6.83 -1.79 -13.57
C ALA A 47 5.96 -2.69 -14.46
N VAL A 48 6.19 -2.67 -15.78
CA VAL A 48 5.47 -3.54 -16.73
C VAL A 48 5.86 -5.01 -16.53
N GLN A 49 7.14 -5.30 -16.29
CA GLN A 49 7.58 -6.67 -16.03
C GLN A 49 6.94 -7.22 -14.74
N LEU A 50 6.92 -6.42 -13.67
CA LEU A 50 6.26 -6.79 -12.42
C LEU A 50 4.75 -7.01 -12.59
N SER A 51 4.08 -6.15 -13.36
CA SER A 51 2.65 -6.31 -13.65
C SER A 51 2.37 -7.61 -14.42
N LYS A 52 3.22 -7.97 -15.39
CA LYS A 52 3.12 -9.24 -16.13
C LYS A 52 3.38 -10.45 -15.24
N ALA A 53 4.43 -10.41 -14.42
CA ALA A 53 4.79 -11.49 -13.50
C ALA A 53 3.65 -11.78 -12.51
N LYS A 54 3.06 -10.73 -11.91
CA LYS A 54 1.91 -10.85 -11.01
C LYS A 54 0.55 -11.02 -11.71
N ARG A 55 0.52 -10.98 -13.05
CA ARG A 55 -0.72 -11.00 -13.84
C ARG A 55 -1.74 -9.99 -13.33
N ILE A 56 -1.30 -8.76 -13.05
CA ILE A 56 -2.15 -7.72 -12.49
C ILE A 56 -3.23 -7.35 -13.51
N THR A 57 -4.48 -7.60 -13.15
CA THR A 57 -5.65 -7.24 -13.94
C THR A 57 -6.60 -6.36 -13.15
N PHE A 58 -7.15 -5.35 -13.79
CA PHE A 58 -8.22 -4.52 -13.26
C PHE A 58 -9.41 -4.56 -14.22
N ARG A 59 -10.59 -4.94 -13.72
CA ARG A 59 -11.82 -5.10 -14.53
C ARG A 59 -11.60 -5.93 -15.81
N ALA A 60 -10.97 -7.10 -15.66
CA ALA A 60 -10.61 -8.03 -16.75
C ALA A 60 -9.66 -7.46 -17.83
N LYS A 61 -9.05 -6.29 -17.61
CA LYS A 61 -8.00 -5.72 -18.48
C LYS A 61 -6.66 -5.76 -17.76
N ARG A 62 -5.57 -6.03 -18.51
CA ARG A 62 -4.21 -5.94 -17.98
C ARG A 62 -3.91 -4.49 -17.60
N TYR A 63 -3.37 -4.28 -16.41
CA TYR A 63 -3.08 -2.95 -15.88
C TYR A 63 -1.72 -2.92 -15.20
N THR A 64 -0.94 -1.86 -15.48
CA THR A 64 0.32 -1.59 -14.81
C THR A 64 0.09 -0.52 -13.76
N PRO A 65 0.21 -0.84 -12.45
CA PRO A 65 0.09 0.16 -11.41
C PRO A 65 1.23 1.16 -11.46
N THR A 66 0.94 2.38 -11.01
CA THR A 66 1.94 3.46 -10.90
C THR A 66 2.71 3.39 -9.59
N VAL A 67 2.19 2.67 -8.59
CA VAL A 67 2.79 2.59 -7.26
C VAL A 67 2.83 1.14 -6.80
N PHE A 68 4.00 0.72 -6.30
CA PHE A 68 4.26 -0.64 -5.82
C PHE A 68 4.81 -0.60 -4.40
N GLN A 69 4.30 -1.45 -3.52
CA GLN A 69 4.89 -1.69 -2.21
C GLN A 69 5.84 -2.87 -2.29
N ILE A 70 7.10 -2.66 -1.92
CA ILE A 70 8.20 -3.59 -2.23
C ILE A 70 8.99 -3.98 -0.98
N ARG A 71 9.67 -5.12 -1.11
CA ARG A 71 10.74 -5.59 -0.24
C ARG A 71 11.89 -6.10 -1.10
N TYR A 72 13.09 -5.59 -0.86
CA TYR A 72 14.28 -5.92 -1.63
C TYR A 72 15.53 -5.73 -0.76
N LEU A 73 16.35 -6.76 -0.53
CA LEU A 73 17.64 -6.65 0.21
C LEU A 73 17.63 -5.85 1.53
N GLY A 74 16.50 -5.85 2.24
CA GLY A 74 16.30 -5.07 3.48
C GLY A 74 15.82 -3.63 3.30
N TYR A 75 15.66 -3.19 2.06
CA TYR A 75 14.82 -2.05 1.69
C TYR A 75 13.35 -2.43 1.83
N LYS A 76 12.60 -1.56 2.50
CA LYS A 76 11.16 -1.64 2.60
C LYS A 76 10.57 -0.29 2.28
N GLY A 77 9.64 -0.28 1.35
CA GLY A 77 8.78 0.87 1.16
C GLY A 77 7.94 0.82 -0.09
N VAL A 78 7.78 1.97 -0.71
CA VAL A 78 6.89 2.19 -1.85
C VAL A 78 7.72 2.77 -2.99
N LEU A 79 7.53 2.25 -4.20
CA LEU A 79 8.12 2.79 -5.42
C LEU A 79 7.07 3.43 -6.29
N MET A 80 7.38 4.61 -6.81
CA MET A 80 6.55 5.35 -7.75
C MET A 80 7.14 5.27 -9.15
N LEU A 81 6.26 5.08 -10.13
CA LEU A 81 6.61 5.05 -11.54
C LEU A 81 7.24 6.39 -11.95
N HIS A 82 8.46 6.34 -12.46
CA HIS A 82 9.17 7.49 -12.98
C HIS A 82 9.68 7.20 -14.40
N PRO A 83 8.97 7.65 -15.45
CA PRO A 83 9.31 7.34 -16.84
C PRO A 83 10.66 7.92 -17.32
N GLU A 84 11.25 8.86 -16.60
CA GLU A 84 12.53 9.47 -16.97
C GLU A 84 13.70 8.51 -16.75
N LEU A 85 13.59 7.59 -15.78
CA LEU A 85 14.55 6.51 -15.56
C LEU A 85 14.76 5.65 -16.81
N ASP A 86 13.69 5.37 -17.57
CA ASP A 86 13.80 4.59 -18.81
C ASP A 86 14.52 5.35 -19.94
N LYS A 87 14.50 6.69 -19.91
CA LYS A 87 15.22 7.51 -20.90
C LYS A 87 16.73 7.46 -20.62
N GLU A 88 17.10 7.54 -19.34
CA GLU A 88 18.50 7.50 -18.92
C GLU A 88 19.11 6.10 -19.04
N LYS A 89 18.30 5.03 -18.92
CA LYS A 89 18.72 3.62 -19.02
C LYS A 89 19.85 3.22 -18.06
N LYS A 90 20.11 4.01 -17.03
CA LYS A 90 21.15 3.74 -16.02
C LYS A 90 20.65 2.81 -14.93
N HIS A 91 19.46 3.10 -14.37
CA HIS A 91 18.88 2.32 -13.28
C HIS A 91 17.43 1.91 -13.61
N LEU A 92 17.01 0.75 -13.13
CA LEU A 92 15.62 0.26 -13.20
C LEU A 92 14.81 0.63 -11.96
N ALA A 93 15.46 0.82 -10.82
CA ALA A 93 14.84 1.29 -9.59
C ALA A 93 15.84 2.14 -8.81
N GLU A 94 15.32 3.15 -8.11
CA GLU A 94 16.11 4.00 -7.23
C GLU A 94 15.51 3.99 -5.83
N PHE A 95 16.35 3.74 -4.83
CA PHE A 95 15.94 3.67 -3.44
C PHE A 95 16.57 4.80 -2.63
N GLN A 96 15.83 5.26 -1.64
CA GLN A 96 16.31 6.20 -0.65
C GLN A 96 17.08 5.47 0.46
N LYS A 97 18.05 6.13 1.09
CA LYS A 97 18.85 5.56 2.17
C LYS A 97 17.98 5.24 3.39
N SER A 98 16.99 6.08 3.68
CA SER A 98 16.00 5.89 4.77
C SER A 98 15.19 4.58 4.66
N MET A 99 15.02 4.05 3.45
CA MET A 99 14.26 2.83 3.18
C MET A 99 14.99 1.56 3.62
N LYS A 100 16.32 1.62 3.78
CA LYS A 100 17.16 0.48 4.17
C LYS A 100 17.02 0.23 5.67
N LYS A 101 16.23 -0.78 6.06
CA LYS A 101 16.01 -1.12 7.47
C LYS A 101 17.06 -2.08 8.03
N PHE A 102 17.72 -2.84 7.16
CA PHE A 102 18.81 -3.76 7.49
C PHE A 102 19.62 -4.07 6.23
N THR A 103 20.89 -4.43 6.41
CA THR A 103 21.76 -4.82 5.30
C THR A 103 21.70 -6.34 5.16
N THR A 104 21.25 -6.83 4.00
CA THR A 104 21.31 -8.27 3.65
C THR A 104 22.06 -8.39 2.33
N ALA A 105 22.96 -9.36 2.22
CA ALA A 105 23.84 -9.54 1.05
C ALA A 105 23.46 -10.74 0.17
N VAL A 106 22.43 -11.52 0.54
CA VAL A 106 22.26 -12.88 0.03
C VAL A 106 21.16 -13.01 -1.02
N ASP A 107 20.09 -12.19 -0.94
CA ASP A 107 18.90 -12.39 -1.78
C ASP A 107 18.56 -11.18 -2.65
N HIS A 108 18.99 -11.19 -3.92
CA HIS A 108 18.65 -10.18 -4.95
C HIS A 108 17.20 -10.24 -5.43
N THR A 109 16.35 -10.90 -4.64
CA THR A 109 14.96 -11.13 -4.98
C THR A 109 14.12 -9.90 -4.68
N PHE A 110 13.58 -9.31 -5.73
CA PHE A 110 12.65 -8.20 -5.66
C PHE A 110 11.23 -8.73 -5.48
N SER A 111 10.63 -8.43 -4.32
CA SER A 111 9.32 -8.93 -3.96
C SER A 111 8.32 -7.77 -3.83
N VAL A 112 7.21 -7.84 -4.57
CA VAL A 112 6.13 -6.86 -4.46
C VAL A 112 5.08 -7.39 -3.49
N VAL A 113 4.94 -6.70 -2.36
CA VAL A 113 3.97 -7.00 -1.29
C VAL A 113 2.57 -6.54 -1.67
N GLY A 114 2.48 -5.39 -2.34
CA GLY A 114 1.23 -4.75 -2.70
C GLY A 114 1.40 -3.81 -3.87
N HIS A 115 0.30 -3.39 -4.46
CA HIS A 115 0.31 -2.43 -5.56
C HIS A 115 -0.92 -1.54 -5.45
N LEU A 116 -0.87 -0.38 -6.11
CA LEU A 116 -2.03 0.50 -6.19
C LEU A 116 -3.21 -0.24 -6.84
N ARG A 117 -4.36 -0.19 -6.19
CA ARG A 117 -5.63 -0.69 -6.72
C ARG A 117 -6.52 0.50 -7.02
N LEU A 118 -6.93 0.63 -8.28
CA LEU A 118 -7.85 1.69 -8.71
C LEU A 118 -9.23 1.45 -8.07
N TYR A 119 -9.74 2.45 -7.36
CA TYR A 119 -11.10 2.49 -6.79
C TYR A 119 -11.55 1.21 -6.07
N THR A 120 -11.10 1.04 -4.82
CA THR A 120 -11.82 0.18 -3.87
C THR A 120 -13.00 0.98 -3.30
N PHE A 121 -14.21 0.40 -3.30
CA PHE A 121 -15.34 1.00 -2.58
C PHE A 121 -14.95 1.18 -1.10
N GLY A 122 -14.64 2.41 -0.71
CA GLY A 122 -14.32 2.77 0.66
C GLY A 122 -15.59 2.72 1.49
N ARG A 123 -15.62 1.83 2.49
CA ARG A 123 -16.63 1.90 3.53
C ARG A 123 -16.09 2.73 4.68
N PHE A 124 -16.93 3.55 5.27
CA PHE A 124 -16.55 4.20 6.52
C PHE A 124 -16.47 3.12 7.60
N ASN A 125 -15.35 3.09 8.31
CA ASN A 125 -15.23 2.34 9.54
C ASN A 125 -16.01 3.07 10.64
N ASN A 126 -16.70 2.33 11.51
CA ASN A 126 -17.50 2.88 12.61
C ASN A 126 -16.69 3.86 13.48
N ASN A 127 -15.39 3.61 13.68
CA ASN A 127 -14.52 4.52 14.43
C ASN A 127 -14.38 5.90 13.77
N VAL A 128 -14.36 5.95 12.44
CA VAL A 128 -14.29 7.22 11.69
C VAL A 128 -15.64 7.95 11.77
N ILE A 129 -16.74 7.21 11.78
CA ILE A 129 -18.09 7.78 11.97
C ILE A 129 -18.21 8.42 13.35
N VAL A 130 -17.76 7.73 14.40
CA VAL A 130 -17.77 8.26 15.77
C VAL A 130 -16.93 9.54 15.89
N LEU A 131 -15.74 9.58 15.27
CA LEU A 131 -14.91 10.79 15.23
C LEU A 131 -15.63 11.94 14.52
N LEU A 132 -16.21 11.70 13.35
CA LEU A 132 -16.89 12.74 12.59
C LEU A 132 -18.18 13.23 13.28
N SER A 133 -18.89 12.33 13.99
CA SER A 133 -20.02 12.67 14.84
C SER A 133 -19.60 13.54 16.03
N SER A 134 -18.45 13.24 16.66
CA SER A 134 -17.87 14.07 17.73
C SER A 134 -17.43 15.47 17.26
N LEU A 135 -17.18 15.62 15.96
CA LEU A 135 -16.88 16.90 15.30
C LEU A 135 -18.14 17.67 14.84
N GLY A 136 -19.34 17.15 15.16
CA GLY A 136 -20.62 17.82 14.89
C GLY A 136 -21.25 17.50 13.53
N ILE A 137 -20.75 16.50 12.79
CA ILE A 137 -21.36 16.06 11.53
C ILE A 137 -22.52 15.12 11.85
N THR A 138 -23.73 15.45 11.35
CA THR A 138 -24.94 14.65 11.56
C THR A 138 -24.90 13.33 10.78
N ASP A 139 -25.42 12.28 11.40
CA ASP A 139 -25.36 10.91 10.87
C ASP A 139 -26.08 10.72 9.53
N GLU A 140 -27.00 11.63 9.20
CA GLU A 140 -27.75 11.66 7.95
C GLU A 140 -26.85 11.78 6.71
N VAL A 141 -25.73 12.49 6.84
CA VAL A 141 -24.74 12.66 5.75
C VAL A 141 -24.03 11.33 5.44
N PHE A 142 -23.79 10.49 6.45
CA PHE A 142 -23.16 9.19 6.25
C PHE A 142 -24.11 8.19 5.58
N VAL A 143 -25.39 8.23 5.94
CA VAL A 143 -26.42 7.37 5.33
C VAL A 143 -26.71 7.77 3.89
N PHE A 144 -26.65 9.06 3.57
CA PHE A 144 -26.84 9.57 2.20
C PHE A 144 -25.66 9.24 1.28
N ARG A 145 -24.42 9.33 1.79
CA ARG A 145 -23.19 9.12 0.99
C ARG A 145 -22.75 7.67 0.86
N GLN A 146 -23.28 6.74 1.66
CA GLN A 146 -23.05 5.30 1.45
C GLN A 146 -24.14 4.72 0.52
N PRO A 147 -23.80 4.21 -0.69
CA PRO A 147 -24.78 3.53 -1.52
C PRO A 147 -25.33 2.31 -0.78
N ARG A 148 -26.64 2.34 -0.50
CA ARG A 148 -27.40 1.31 0.23
C ARG A 148 -27.05 -0.12 -0.21
N ARG A 149 -26.53 -0.93 0.73
CA ARG A 149 -26.87 -2.36 0.83
C ARG A 149 -27.80 -2.56 2.02
N ARG A 150 -29.06 -2.13 1.90
CA ARG A 150 -30.14 -2.62 2.78
C ARG A 150 -30.54 -4.03 2.36
N LYS A 151 -29.72 -5.04 2.65
CA LYS A 151 -30.15 -6.46 2.71
C LYS A 151 -29.10 -7.24 3.51
N THR A 152 -29.08 -7.11 4.85
CA THR A 152 -28.64 -8.18 5.79
C THR A 152 -28.73 -7.79 7.27
N ASP A 153 -28.80 -6.51 7.65
CA ASP A 153 -28.87 -6.11 9.08
C ASP A 153 -30.25 -6.28 9.75
N GLY A 154 -31.21 -6.92 9.07
CA GLY A 154 -32.48 -7.32 9.67
C GLY A 154 -32.39 -8.55 10.57
N LEU A 155 -31.27 -9.28 10.57
CA LEU A 155 -31.13 -10.53 11.33
C LEU A 155 -30.47 -10.38 12.71
N MET A 156 -29.95 -9.20 13.08
CA MET A 156 -29.26 -8.98 14.37
C MET A 156 -29.97 -7.99 15.32
N ARG A 157 -31.26 -7.69 15.08
CA ARG A 157 -32.07 -6.82 15.97
C ARG A 157 -33.13 -7.56 16.79
N GLN A 158 -33.05 -8.88 16.92
CA GLN A 158 -33.92 -9.68 17.81
C GLN A 158 -33.09 -10.52 18.79
N SER A 159 -32.25 -9.90 19.60
CA SER A 159 -31.72 -10.58 20.79
C SER A 159 -31.18 -9.62 21.85
N TRP A 160 -31.75 -8.42 21.99
CA TRP A 160 -31.48 -7.52 23.12
C TRP A 160 -32.71 -6.66 23.42
N THR A 161 -33.87 -7.29 23.64
CA THR A 161 -34.92 -6.65 24.45
C THR A 161 -34.54 -6.87 25.90
N ALA A 162 -33.94 -5.84 26.49
CA ALA A 162 -33.69 -5.73 27.91
C ALA A 162 -35.01 -5.87 28.67
N SER A 163 -35.19 -6.99 29.36
CA SER A 163 -36.20 -7.14 30.40
C SER A 163 -35.81 -6.25 31.58
N SER A 164 -36.50 -5.12 31.68
CA SER A 164 -36.97 -4.49 32.92
C SER A 164 -36.04 -4.56 34.14
N PHE A 165 -35.20 -3.53 34.29
CA PHE A 165 -34.79 -3.05 35.61
C PHE A 165 -35.66 -1.83 35.93
N ARG A 166 -36.56 -1.96 36.90
CA ARG A 166 -37.18 -0.85 37.65
C ARG A 166 -36.78 -1.02 39.12
N PRO A 167 -36.66 0.09 39.87
CA PRO A 167 -36.00 0.15 41.17
C PRO A 167 -36.66 -0.69 42.25
#